data_AF-A0A4R4DWS8-F1
#
_entry.id   AF-A0A4R4DWS8-F1
#
_cell.length_a   1.000
_cell.length_b   1.000
_cell.length_c   1.000
_cell.angle_alpha   90.00
_cell.angle_beta   90.00
_cell.angle_gamma   90.00
#
_symmetry.space_group_name_H-M   'P 1'
#
loop_
_entity.id
_entity.type
_entity.pdbx_description
1 polymer ?
#
loop_
_entity_poly.entity_id
_entity_poly.type
_entity_poly.pdbx_seq_one_letter_code
_entity_poly.pdbx_strand_id
1 'polypeptide(L)'
;RAMAFSRILYGPAVILMALAPAANNSDSQYIALIFVIVGQLFYGFAMGIEGPLEMGYRQYVTPSHLQGRMNATLRSINRSAVVIGAPLGGTLAEGLGFITSLCISIAGLALCGLWFSLSSMRKAQIEDDEI
;
A
#
# COMPACT_ATOMS: atom_id res chain seq x y z
N ARG A 1 -10.56 -14.02 1.16
CA ARG A 1 -10.69 -13.76 -0.31
C ARG A 1 -10.70 -12.26 -0.63
N ALA A 2 -11.36 -11.41 0.16
CA ALA A 2 -11.38 -9.95 -0.03
C ALA A 2 -9.98 -9.27 0.00
N MET A 3 -9.07 -9.68 0.89
CA MET A 3 -7.70 -9.12 0.95
C MET A 3 -6.83 -9.41 -0.29
N ALA A 4 -7.11 -10.50 -1.03
CA ALA A 4 -6.41 -10.75 -2.29
C ALA A 4 -6.93 -9.85 -3.41
N PHE A 5 -8.22 -9.50 -3.36
CA PHE A 5 -8.88 -8.65 -4.34
C PHE A 5 -8.46 -7.18 -4.21
N SER A 6 -8.30 -6.68 -2.97
CA SER A 6 -7.79 -5.32 -2.72
C SER A 6 -6.34 -5.18 -3.20
N ARG A 7 -5.48 -6.18 -3.00
CA ARG A 7 -4.08 -6.16 -3.43
C ARG A 7 -3.89 -6.19 -4.94
N ILE A 8 -4.76 -6.90 -5.66
CA ILE A 8 -4.81 -6.83 -7.13
C ILE A 8 -5.20 -5.43 -7.59
N LEU A 9 -5.99 -4.68 -6.80
CA LEU A 9 -6.44 -3.32 -7.14
C LEU A 9 -5.35 -2.24 -6.92
N TYR A 10 -4.37 -2.47 -6.04
CA TYR A 10 -3.22 -1.56 -5.90
C TYR A 10 -2.31 -1.54 -7.13
N GLY A 11 -2.16 -2.69 -7.82
CA GLY A 11 -1.37 -2.79 -9.05
C GLY A 11 -1.76 -1.74 -10.10
N PRO A 12 -3.01 -1.72 -10.59
CA PRO A 12 -3.45 -0.73 -11.57
C PRO A 12 -3.43 0.70 -11.02
N ALA A 13 -3.73 0.93 -9.73
CA ALA A 13 -3.66 2.27 -9.13
C ALA A 13 -2.24 2.86 -9.18
N VAL A 14 -1.24 2.06 -8.82
CA VAL A 14 0.17 2.45 -8.82
C VAL A 14 0.70 2.62 -10.25
N ILE A 15 0.28 1.77 -11.19
CA ILE A 15 0.63 1.89 -12.62
C ILE A 15 0.02 3.17 -13.22
N LEU A 16 -1.23 3.52 -12.89
CA LEU A 16 -1.85 4.75 -13.36
C LEU A 16 -1.15 6.02 -12.83
N MET A 17 -0.73 6.01 -11.56
CA MET A 17 0.09 7.11 -11.01
C MET A 17 1.49 7.18 -11.63
N ALA A 18 2.06 6.02 -11.99
CA ALA A 18 3.36 5.92 -12.64
C ALA A 18 3.39 6.50 -14.06
N LEU A 19 2.29 6.38 -14.80
CA LEU A 19 2.17 6.89 -16.16
C LEU A 19 1.90 8.40 -16.21
N ALA A 20 1.49 9.03 -15.10
CA ALA A 20 1.17 10.46 -15.08
C ALA A 20 2.33 11.37 -15.52
N PRO A 21 3.59 11.15 -15.10
CA PRO A 21 4.73 11.93 -15.59
C PRO A 21 5.08 11.64 -17.05
N ALA A 22 4.83 10.43 -17.55
CA ALA A 22 5.08 10.07 -18.95
C ALA A 22 4.08 10.72 -19.93
N ALA A 23 2.90 11.09 -19.44
CA ALA A 23 1.91 11.88 -20.19
C ALA A 23 2.24 13.39 -20.23
N ASN A 24 3.27 13.84 -19.50
CA ASN A 24 3.61 15.26 -19.34
C ASN A 24 4.48 15.82 -20.48
N ASN A 25 4.23 15.38 -21.72
CA ASN A 25 4.86 15.96 -22.90
C ASN A 25 4.06 17.21 -23.33
N SER A 26 4.41 18.32 -22.70
CA SER A 26 4.34 19.70 -23.22
C SER A 26 2.99 20.41 -23.42
N ASP A 27 1.81 19.78 -23.33
CA ASP A 27 0.53 20.54 -23.47
C ASP A 27 -0.69 20.03 -22.68
N SER A 28 -0.54 18.96 -21.88
CA SER A 28 -1.70 18.33 -21.22
C SER A 28 -1.49 17.96 -19.75
N GLN A 29 -1.16 18.97 -18.94
CA GLN A 29 -1.09 18.86 -17.48
C GLN A 29 -2.41 18.31 -16.87
N TYR A 30 -3.55 18.58 -17.51
CA TYR A 30 -4.86 18.07 -17.09
C TYR A 30 -4.97 16.55 -17.20
N ILE A 31 -4.35 15.92 -18.21
CA ILE A 31 -4.37 14.47 -18.38
C ILE A 31 -3.58 13.81 -17.24
N ALA A 32 -2.40 14.33 -16.91
CA ALA A 32 -1.61 13.84 -15.79
C ALA A 32 -2.37 13.95 -14.44
N LEU A 33 -3.08 15.06 -14.21
CA LEU A 33 -3.92 15.23 -13.02
C LEU A 33 -5.06 14.21 -12.96
N ILE A 34 -5.74 13.97 -14.09
CA ILE A 34 -6.81 12.96 -14.15
C ILE A 34 -6.27 11.57 -13.81
N PHE A 35 -5.11 11.18 -14.35
CA PHE A 35 -4.47 9.91 -14.02
C PHE A 35 -4.12 9.79 -12.53
N VAL A 36 -3.59 10.86 -11.92
CA VAL A 36 -3.28 10.88 -10.48
C VAL A 36 -4.55 10.79 -9.63
N ILE A 37 -5.60 11.54 -9.98
CA ILE A 37 -6.88 11.54 -9.25
C ILE A 37 -7.53 10.16 -9.32
N VAL A 38 -7.63 9.58 -10.51
CA VAL A 38 -8.21 8.25 -10.70
C VAL A 38 -7.38 7.20 -9.97
N GLY A 39 -6.04 7.26 -10.09
CA GLY A 39 -5.13 6.37 -9.36
C GLY A 39 -5.32 6.47 -7.84
N GLN A 40 -5.43 7.69 -7.29
CA GLN A 40 -5.70 7.92 -5.87
C GLN A 40 -7.07 7.41 -5.43
N LEU A 41 -8.08 7.52 -6.27
CA LEU A 41 -9.42 7.00 -5.97
C LEU A 41 -9.41 5.48 -5.85
N PHE A 42 -8.76 4.77 -6.78
CA PHE A 42 -8.60 3.31 -6.69
C PHE A 42 -7.74 2.90 -5.49
N TYR A 43 -6.67 3.64 -5.21
CA TYR A 43 -5.81 3.41 -4.04
C TYR A 43 -6.59 3.56 -2.72
N GLY A 44 -7.37 4.64 -2.59
CA GLY A 44 -8.22 4.89 -1.42
C GLY A 44 -9.31 3.83 -1.26
N PHE A 45 -9.93 3.39 -2.35
CA PHE A 45 -10.93 2.33 -2.33
C PHE A 45 -10.32 0.99 -1.89
N ALA A 46 -9.13 0.64 -2.39
CA ALA A 46 -8.40 -0.55 -1.97
C ALA A 46 -8.05 -0.52 -0.47
N MET A 47 -7.52 0.61 0.02
CA MET A 47 -7.27 0.84 1.45
C MET A 47 -8.54 0.72 2.30
N GLY A 48 -9.67 1.23 1.80
CA GLY A 48 -10.95 1.18 2.49
C GLY A 48 -11.48 -0.23 2.71
N ILE A 49 -11.20 -1.16 1.79
CA ILE A 49 -11.56 -2.58 1.93
C ILE A 49 -10.60 -3.29 2.91
N GLU A 50 -9.30 -2.99 2.84
CA GLU A 50 -8.29 -3.66 3.67
C GLU A 50 -8.35 -3.25 5.13
N GLY A 51 -8.53 -1.95 5.41
CA GLY A 51 -8.46 -1.41 6.76
C GLY A 51 -9.33 -2.14 7.78
N PRO A 52 -10.65 -2.30 7.54
CA PRO A 52 -11.55 -3.00 8.45
C PRO A 52 -11.20 -4.48 8.62
N LEU A 53 -10.81 -5.17 7.54
CA LEU A 53 -10.44 -6.59 7.59
C LEU A 53 -9.16 -6.82 8.39
N GLU A 54 -8.15 -5.98 8.17
CA GLU A 54 -6.88 -6.02 8.89
C GLU A 54 -7.09 -5.68 10.37
N MET A 55 -7.91 -4.66 10.67
CA MET A 55 -8.18 -4.23 12.04
C MET A 55 -8.98 -5.29 12.81
N GLY A 56 -9.98 -5.92 12.17
CA GLY A 56 -10.75 -7.01 12.76
C GLY A 56 -9.89 -8.24 13.05
N TYR A 57 -9.02 -8.64 12.13
CA TYR A 57 -8.07 -9.73 12.35
C TYR A 57 -7.13 -9.45 13.53
N ARG A 58 -6.62 -8.22 13.62
CA ARG A 58 -5.73 -7.80 14.72
C ARG A 58 -6.42 -7.82 16.07
N GLN A 59 -7.67 -7.36 16.14
CA GLN A 59 -8.48 -7.40 17.36
C GLN A 59 -8.81 -8.83 17.78
N TYR A 60 -9.04 -9.73 16.81
CA TYR A 60 -9.32 -11.14 17.07
C TYR A 60 -8.09 -11.88 17.65
N VAL A 61 -6.91 -11.69 17.05
CA VAL A 61 -5.68 -12.39 17.49
C VAL A 61 -5.06 -11.76 18.75
N THR A 62 -5.34 -10.48 19.04
CA THR A 62 -4.71 -9.77 20.16
C THR A 62 -5.63 -9.71 21.38
N PRO A 63 -5.19 -10.19 22.56
CA PRO A 63 -5.93 -10.07 23.81
C PRO A 63 -6.33 -8.61 24.10
N SER A 64 -7.54 -8.40 24.62
CA SER A 64 -8.15 -7.07 24.83
C SER A 64 -7.24 -6.10 25.61
N HIS A 65 -6.56 -6.58 26.64
CA HIS A 65 -5.64 -5.78 27.47
C HIS A 65 -4.33 -5.37 26.77
N LEU A 66 -4.00 -5.99 25.62
CA LEU A 66 -2.79 -5.68 24.84
C LEU A 66 -3.07 -4.90 23.54
N GLN A 67 -4.33 -4.74 23.15
CA GLN A 67 -4.70 -4.06 21.90
C GLN A 67 -4.15 -2.64 21.80
N GLY A 68 -4.13 -1.89 22.91
CA GLY A 68 -3.53 -0.55 22.94
C GLY A 68 -2.02 -0.55 22.67
N ARG A 69 -1.27 -1.48 23.29
CA ARG A 69 0.18 -1.62 23.09
C ARG A 69 0.52 -2.08 21.68
N MET A 70 -0.28 -3.00 21.15
CA MET A 70 -0.16 -3.53 19.80
C MET A 70 -0.38 -2.45 18.75
N ASN A 71 -1.47 -1.66 18.87
CA ASN A 71 -1.72 -0.52 17.97
C ASN A 71 -0.66 0.56 18.07
N ALA A 72 -0.18 0.89 19.28
CA ALA A 72 0.90 1.86 19.46
C ALA A 72 2.18 1.41 18.75
N THR A 73 2.56 0.14 18.88
CA THR A 73 3.76 -0.42 18.24
C THR A 73 3.65 -0.37 16.71
N LEU A 74 2.54 -0.84 16.15
CA LEU A 74 2.30 -0.81 14.70
C LEU A 74 2.29 0.61 14.14
N ARG A 75 1.63 1.55 14.84
CA ARG A 75 1.59 2.95 14.41
C ARG A 75 2.96 3.60 14.47
N SER A 76 3.75 3.29 15.49
CA SER A 76 5.13 3.77 15.61
C SER A 76 5.99 3.24 14.46
N ILE A 77 5.97 1.93 14.20
CA ILE A 77 6.73 1.32 13.09
C ILE A 77 6.35 1.96 11.75
N ASN A 78 5.05 2.11 11.49
CA ASN A 78 4.56 2.69 10.23
C ASN A 78 5.06 4.15 10.07
N ARG A 79 4.96 4.97 11.13
CA ARG A 79 5.49 6.35 11.09
C ARG A 79 7.00 6.40 10.93
N SER A 80 7.74 5.53 11.61
CA SER A 80 9.21 5.45 11.46
C SER A 80 9.62 5.09 10.04
N ALA A 81 8.89 4.20 9.36
CA ALA A 81 9.14 3.87 7.97
C ALA A 81 9.00 5.09 7.04
N VAL A 82 8.03 5.98 7.28
CA VAL A 82 7.87 7.23 6.52
C VAL A 82 9.05 8.18 6.77
N VAL A 83 9.48 8.32 8.02
CA VAL A 83 10.62 9.20 8.40
C VAL A 83 11.90 8.77 7.71
N ILE A 84 12.11 7.47 7.49
CA ILE A 84 13.29 6.92 6.80
C ILE A 84 13.08 6.94 5.28
N GLY A 85 11.88 6.58 4.81
CA GLY A 85 11.56 6.45 3.39
C GLY A 85 11.55 7.78 2.66
N ALA A 86 11.09 8.87 3.29
CA ALA A 86 11.02 10.18 2.63
C ALA A 86 12.41 10.77 2.27
N PRO A 87 13.40 10.81 3.18
CA PRO A 87 14.77 11.23 2.82
C PRO A 87 15.43 10.31 1.79
N LEU A 88 15.26 8.99 1.91
CA LEU A 88 15.80 8.04 0.95
C LEU A 88 15.19 8.23 -0.44
N GLY A 89 13.86 8.36 -0.52
CA GLY A 89 13.17 8.61 -1.80
C GLY A 89 13.58 9.95 -2.43
N GLY A 90 13.74 10.98 -1.61
CA GLY A 90 14.22 12.30 -2.07
C GLY A 90 15.63 12.25 -2.64
N THR A 91 16.57 11.64 -1.91
CA THR A 91 17.96 11.48 -2.38
C THR A 91 18.06 10.59 -3.62
N LEU A 92 17.25 9.53 -3.72
CA LEU A 92 17.13 8.73 -4.95
C LEU A 92 16.59 9.54 -6.13
N ALA A 93 15.59 10.40 -5.90
CA ALA A 93 15.00 11.24 -6.95
C ALA A 93 16.00 12.30 -7.45
N GLU A 94 16.82 12.85 -6.57
CA GLU A 94 17.87 13.82 -6.92
C GLU A 94 19.01 13.16 -7.71
N GLY A 95 19.44 11.95 -7.33
CA GLY A 95 20.54 11.25 -7.99
C GLY A 95 20.18 10.54 -9.31
N LEU A 96 19.03 9.85 -9.37
CA LEU A 96 18.66 9.00 -10.51
C LEU A 96 17.57 9.62 -11.40
N GLY A 97 17.08 10.81 -11.03
CA GLY A 97 15.96 11.47 -11.69
C GLY A 97 14.60 10.95 -11.23
N PHE A 98 13.58 11.77 -11.48
CA PHE A 98 12.22 11.57 -10.99
C PHE A 98 11.59 10.27 -11.48
N ILE A 99 11.72 9.97 -12.79
CA ILE A 99 11.09 8.80 -13.41
C ILE A 99 11.70 7.50 -12.87
N THR A 100 13.03 7.42 -12.79
CA THR A 100 13.74 6.23 -12.30
C THR A 100 13.40 5.95 -10.84
N SER A 101 13.38 6.98 -9.98
CA SER A 101 13.01 6.86 -8.57
C SER A 101 11.56 6.40 -8.40
N LEU A 102 10.65 6.88 -9.26
CA LEU A 102 9.26 6.43 -9.30
C LEU A 102 9.16 4.95 -9.67
N CYS A 103 9.85 4.51 -10.73
CA CYS A 103 9.90 3.10 -11.15
C CYS A 103 10.41 2.17 -10.05
N ILE A 104 11.46 2.59 -9.32
CA ILE A 104 11.99 1.83 -8.17
C ILE A 104 10.92 1.71 -7.07
N SER A 105 10.22 2.80 -6.77
CA SER A 105 9.15 2.82 -5.76
C SER A 105 7.99 1.89 -6.15
N ILE A 106 7.59 1.90 -7.42
CA ILE A 106 6.56 1.03 -7.97
C ILE A 106 6.97 -0.44 -7.88
N ALA A 107 8.21 -0.76 -8.26
CA ALA A 107 8.75 -2.11 -8.16
C ALA A 107 8.78 -2.59 -6.70
N GLY A 108 9.19 -1.73 -5.77
CA GLY A 108 9.17 -2.03 -4.33
C GLY A 108 7.76 -2.31 -3.81
N LEU A 109 6.77 -1.48 -4.18
CA LEU A 109 5.37 -1.70 -3.82
C LEU A 109 4.82 -3.00 -4.44
N ALA A 110 5.15 -3.29 -5.69
CA ALA A 110 4.75 -4.52 -6.36
C ALA A 110 5.37 -5.77 -5.68
N LEU A 111 6.65 -5.71 -5.30
CA LEU A 111 7.32 -6.76 -4.54
C LEU A 111 6.69 -6.97 -3.17
N CYS A 112 6.36 -5.90 -2.43
CA CYS A 112 5.62 -6.00 -1.18
C CYS A 112 4.22 -6.61 -1.39
N GLY A 113 3.52 -6.20 -2.45
CA GLY A 113 2.24 -6.77 -2.85
C GLY A 113 2.34 -8.27 -3.11
N LEU A 114 3.34 -8.67 -3.90
CA LEU A 114 3.62 -10.06 -4.24
C LEU A 114 4.03 -10.88 -3.01
N TRP A 115 4.93 -10.36 -2.17
CA TRP A 115 5.38 -11.00 -0.95
C TRP A 115 4.22 -11.31 -0.01
N PHE A 116 3.30 -10.36 0.18
CA PHE A 116 2.11 -10.58 1.00
C PHE A 116 1.06 -11.50 0.34
N SER A 117 0.96 -11.49 -0.99
CA SER A 117 0.07 -12.41 -1.72
C SER A 117 0.57 -13.85 -1.64
N LEU A 118 1.91 -14.02 -1.63
CA LEU A 118 2.60 -15.29 -1.39
C LEU A 118 2.64 -15.65 0.10
N SER A 119 2.66 -14.66 0.98
CA SER A 119 2.63 -14.84 2.43
C SER A 119 1.28 -15.43 2.82
N SER A 120 1.34 -16.63 3.38
CA SER A 120 0.20 -17.45 3.76
C SER A 120 -0.56 -16.91 5.00
N MET A 121 -0.92 -15.62 5.02
CA MET A 121 -2.04 -15.16 5.85
C MET A 121 -3.40 -15.71 5.36
N ARG A 122 -3.37 -16.49 4.26
CA ARG A 122 -4.47 -17.29 3.72
C ARG A 122 -4.83 -18.52 4.56
N LYS A 123 -4.02 -18.91 5.56
CA LYS A 123 -4.21 -20.12 6.37
C LYS A 123 -4.78 -19.89 7.78
N ALA A 124 -5.23 -18.69 8.12
CA ALA A 124 -6.11 -18.54 9.28
C ALA A 124 -7.53 -18.90 8.85
N GLN A 125 -7.79 -20.19 8.63
CA GLN A 125 -9.12 -20.73 8.86
C GLN A 125 -9.34 -20.60 10.36
N ILE A 126 -10.37 -19.86 10.77
CA ILE A 126 -10.96 -20.07 12.09
C ILE A 126 -11.51 -21.47 11.98
N GLU A 127 -10.80 -22.42 12.58
CA GLU A 127 -11.35 -23.73 12.87
C GLU A 127 -12.50 -23.45 13.84
N ASP A 128 -13.73 -23.64 13.35
CA ASP A 128 -14.93 -23.63 14.17
C ASP A 128 -14.88 -24.89 15.06
N ASP A 129 -13.93 -24.92 16.01
CA ASP A 129 -13.86 -25.97 17.02
C ASP A 129 -14.80 -25.59 18.18
N GLU A 130 -15.96 -26.24 18.11
CA GLU A 130 -16.87 -26.64 19.19
C GLU A 130 -17.49 -25.54 20.09
N ILE A 131 -18.77 -25.24 19.80
CA ILE A 131 -19.78 -25.00 20.84
C ILE A 131 -20.57 -26.29 21.04
#